data_AF-D2VV34-F1
#
_entry.id   AF-D2VV34-F1
#
_cell.length_a   1.000
_cell.length_b   1.000
_cell.length_c   1.000
_cell.angle_alpha   90.00
_cell.angle_beta   90.00
_cell.angle_gamma   90.00
#
_symmetry.space_group_name_H-M   'P 1'
#
loop_
_entity.id
_entity.type
_entity.pdbx_description
1 polymer ?
#
loop_
_entity_poly.entity_id
_entity_poly.type
_entity_poly.pdbx_seq_one_letter_code
_entity_poly.pdbx_strand_id
1 'polypeptide(L)'
;MKIFQTLLILCILSVWFHQISAFPIKPPNHRTSSCRNIYCLIPCRYGYKVDRFGCQIACDCNPAPCRVYNCLVACPHGYKVDENGCQVACDCKESANESTPCENEAEASYLA
;
A
#
# COMPACT_ATOMS: atom_id res chain seq x y z
N MET A 1 -27.49 -16.14 48.76
CA MET A 1 -27.58 -14.78 48.17
C MET A 1 -26.23 -14.12 47.85
N LYS A 2 -25.09 -14.54 48.43
CA LYS A 2 -23.77 -13.93 48.15
C LYS A 2 -23.14 -14.35 46.81
N ILE A 3 -23.41 -15.57 46.36
CA ILE A 3 -22.84 -16.17 45.12
C ILE A 3 -23.33 -15.43 43.86
N PHE A 4 -24.59 -14.99 43.85
CA PHE A 4 -25.15 -14.25 42.71
C PHE A 4 -24.50 -12.87 42.54
N GLN A 5 -24.22 -12.18 43.65
CA GLN A 5 -23.48 -10.91 43.65
C GLN A 5 -22.04 -11.07 43.16
N THR A 6 -21.33 -12.12 43.58
CA THR A 6 -19.95 -12.35 43.12
C THR A 6 -19.87 -12.65 41.62
N LEU A 7 -20.83 -13.39 41.06
CA LEU A 7 -20.87 -13.67 39.62
C LEU A 7 -21.21 -12.42 38.81
N LEU A 8 -22.13 -11.58 39.31
CA LEU A 8 -22.49 -10.31 38.67
C LEU A 8 -21.29 -9.35 38.60
N ILE A 9 -20.51 -9.25 39.69
CA ILE A 9 -19.33 -8.38 39.76
C ILE A 9 -18.23 -8.86 38.81
N LEU A 10 -17.96 -10.16 38.72
CA LEU A 10 -16.97 -10.72 37.80
C LEU A 10 -17.33 -10.46 36.32
N CYS A 11 -18.61 -10.55 35.96
CA CYS A 11 -19.08 -10.18 34.61
C CYS A 11 -18.92 -8.68 34.31
N ILE A 12 -19.18 -7.81 35.28
CA ILE A 12 -19.04 -6.36 35.06
C ILE A 12 -17.56 -5.99 34.91
N LEU A 13 -16.67 -6.61 35.68
CA LEU A 13 -15.23 -6.39 35.57
C LEU A 13 -14.67 -6.91 34.25
N SER A 14 -15.08 -8.08 33.76
CA SER A 14 -14.61 -8.60 32.46
C SER A 14 -15.04 -7.71 31.29
N VAL A 15 -16.28 -7.18 31.32
CA VAL A 15 -16.79 -6.23 30.33
C VAL A 15 -16.07 -4.87 30.41
N TRP A 16 -15.75 -4.39 31.61
CA TRP A 16 -14.95 -3.18 31.80
C TRP A 16 -13.51 -3.34 31.28
N PHE A 17 -12.86 -4.47 31.54
CA PHE A 17 -11.49 -4.73 31.07
C PHE A 17 -11.41 -4.81 29.54
N HIS A 18 -12.42 -5.36 28.86
CA HIS A 18 -12.45 -5.42 27.40
C HIS A 18 -12.70 -4.07 26.72
N GLN A 19 -13.30 -3.09 27.40
CA GLN A 19 -13.53 -1.74 26.84
C GLN A 19 -12.40 -0.74 27.10
N ILE A 20 -11.48 -1.03 28.02
CA ILE A 20 -10.33 -0.15 28.30
C ILE A 20 -9.27 -0.22 27.19
N SER A 21 -9.20 -1.29 26.40
CA SER A 21 -8.23 -1.43 25.30
C SER A 21 -8.57 -0.64 24.04
N ALA A 22 -9.79 -0.08 23.94
CA ALA A 22 -10.24 0.70 22.80
C ALA A 22 -10.01 2.21 22.96
N PHE A 23 -9.38 2.67 24.04
CA PHE A 23 -8.91 4.05 24.09
C PHE A 23 -7.80 4.20 23.05
N PRO A 24 -7.98 5.02 22.01
CA PRO A 24 -6.88 5.35 21.13
C PRO A 24 -5.85 6.06 22.00
N ILE A 25 -4.72 5.40 22.27
CA ILE A 25 -3.58 6.05 22.90
C ILE A 25 -3.15 7.12 21.91
N LYS A 26 -3.68 8.34 22.09
CA LYS A 26 -3.22 9.52 21.35
C LYS A 26 -1.74 9.62 21.70
N PRO A 27 -0.83 9.53 20.73
CA PRO A 27 0.60 9.63 21.02
C PRO A 27 0.85 10.99 21.68
N PRO A 28 1.71 11.04 22.69
CA PRO A 28 2.09 12.31 23.30
C PRO A 28 2.86 13.13 22.25
N ASN A 29 2.43 14.39 22.08
CA ASN A 29 2.97 15.40 21.16
C ASN A 29 2.61 15.28 19.66
N HIS A 30 1.34 15.52 19.33
CA HIS A 30 1.09 16.50 18.29
C HIS A 30 0.44 17.71 18.96
N ARG A 31 1.27 18.66 19.42
CA ARG A 31 0.75 19.95 19.88
C ARG A 31 -0.03 20.54 18.71
N THR A 32 -1.31 20.79 18.96
CA THR A 32 -2.18 21.52 18.08
C THR A 32 -1.51 22.84 17.68
N SER A 33 -1.37 23.05 16.37
CA SER A 33 -1.10 24.29 15.61
C SER A 33 0.27 24.55 14.96
N SER A 34 1.32 23.73 15.10
CA SER A 34 2.54 23.99 14.31
C SER A 34 3.43 22.76 14.12
N CYS A 35 3.75 22.44 12.87
CA CYS A 35 4.80 21.48 12.55
C CYS A 35 6.16 22.03 13.00
N ARG A 36 7.10 21.14 13.37
CA ARG A 36 8.51 21.55 13.51
C ARG A 36 8.98 22.12 12.17
N ASN A 37 9.62 23.28 12.20
CA ASN A 37 10.21 23.86 11.02
C ASN A 37 11.54 23.15 10.70
N ILE A 38 11.61 22.51 9.53
CA ILE A 38 12.79 21.78 9.04
C ILE A 38 13.22 22.47 7.75
N TYR A 39 14.46 22.96 7.74
CA TYR A 39 15.05 23.57 6.56
C TYR A 39 16.02 22.60 5.90
N CYS A 40 15.88 22.41 4.59
CA CYS A 40 16.73 21.54 3.79
C CYS A 40 17.55 22.37 2.82
N LEU A 41 18.83 22.02 2.65
CA LEU A 41 19.74 22.69 1.70
C LEU A 41 19.24 22.58 0.26
N ILE A 42 18.64 21.44 -0.10
CA ILE A 42 18.11 21.16 -1.42
C ILE A 42 16.58 21.02 -1.31
N PRO A 43 15.79 21.80 -2.07
CA PRO A 43 14.35 21.68 -2.09
C PRO A 43 13.89 20.43 -2.85
N CYS A 44 12.91 19.71 -2.29
CA CYS A 44 12.33 18.55 -2.96
C CYS A 44 11.30 18.98 -4.01
N ARG A 45 11.57 18.69 -5.29
CA ARG A 45 10.68 19.05 -6.42
C ARG A 45 9.27 18.47 -6.30
N TYR A 46 9.14 17.25 -5.79
CA TYR A 46 7.86 16.53 -5.67
C TYR A 46 7.30 16.51 -4.24
N GLY A 47 7.79 17.44 -3.41
CA GLY A 47 7.41 17.53 -2.00
C GLY A 47 8.22 16.61 -1.08
N TYR A 48 8.06 16.86 0.21
CA TYR A 48 8.72 16.11 1.28
C TYR A 48 7.85 14.96 1.79
N LYS A 49 8.49 13.93 2.34
CA LYS A 49 7.79 12.91 3.13
C LYS A 49 7.23 13.53 4.42
N VAL A 50 5.98 13.22 4.71
CA VAL A 50 5.25 13.73 5.86
C VAL A 50 4.76 12.60 6.76
N ASP A 51 4.55 12.91 8.04
CA ASP A 51 3.90 12.01 8.97
C ASP A 51 2.38 11.94 8.73
N ARG A 52 1.70 11.15 9.56
CA ARG A 52 0.24 10.99 9.51
C ARG A 52 -0.55 12.28 9.79
N PHE A 53 0.12 13.34 10.22
CA PHE A 53 -0.46 14.66 10.50
C PHE A 53 -0.10 15.69 9.43
N GLY A 54 0.65 15.29 8.40
CA GLY A 54 1.08 16.19 7.32
C GLY A 54 2.33 17.01 7.64
N CYS A 55 3.05 16.70 8.72
CA CYS A 55 4.27 17.41 9.07
C CYS A 55 5.50 16.75 8.46
N GLN A 56 6.44 17.57 7.95
CA GLN A 56 7.71 17.09 7.45
C GLN A 56 8.50 16.38 8.55
N ILE A 57 8.98 15.16 8.26
CA ILE A 57 9.72 14.33 9.22
C ILE A 57 11.24 14.61 9.12
N ALA A 58 11.73 14.76 7.89
CA ALA A 58 13.14 14.92 7.56
C ALA A 58 13.31 15.59 6.17
N CYS A 59 14.55 15.73 5.69
CA CYS A 59 14.84 16.16 4.33
C CYS A 59 14.74 15.04 3.29
N ASP A 60 13.72 14.19 3.41
CA ASP A 60 13.45 13.09 2.50
C ASP A 60 12.40 13.50 1.46
N CYS A 61 12.71 13.30 0.18
CA CYS A 61 11.82 13.64 -0.92
C CYS A 61 10.85 12.51 -1.26
N ASN A 62 9.68 12.89 -1.77
CA ASN A 62 8.82 11.95 -2.48
C ASN A 62 9.43 11.61 -3.86
N PRO A 63 9.23 10.38 -4.36
CA PRO A 63 9.64 10.03 -5.71
C PRO A 63 8.89 10.89 -6.74
N ALA A 64 9.44 10.96 -7.95
CA ALA A 64 8.73 11.58 -9.06
C ALA A 64 7.41 10.83 -9.30
N PRO A 65 6.29 11.54 -9.57
CA PRO A 65 5.07 10.87 -9.98
C PRO A 65 5.31 10.13 -11.30
N CYS A 66 4.70 8.96 -11.43
CA CYS A 66 4.82 8.17 -12.65
C CYS A 66 4.26 8.94 -13.85
N ARG A 67 4.95 8.85 -14.99
CA ARG A 67 4.40 9.32 -16.27
C ARG A 67 3.24 8.41 -16.67
N VAL A 68 2.16 9.01 -17.17
CA VAL A 68 1.04 8.27 -17.75
C VAL A 68 1.33 7.99 -19.22
N TYR A 69 1.23 6.73 -19.63
CA TYR A 69 1.33 6.31 -21.02
C TYR A 69 -0.05 5.92 -21.53
N ASN A 70 -0.43 6.44 -22.71
CA ASN A 70 -1.63 6.03 -23.41
C ASN A 70 -1.25 4.97 -24.44
N CYS A 71 -1.27 3.71 -24.04
CA CYS A 71 -0.90 2.58 -24.89
C CYS A 71 -2.11 2.09 -25.69
N LEU A 72 -1.88 1.73 -26.97
CA LEU A 72 -2.91 1.16 -27.84
C LEU A 72 -3.16 -0.33 -27.57
N VAL A 73 -2.20 -1.00 -26.91
CA VAL A 73 -2.22 -2.43 -26.61
C VAL A 73 -2.42 -2.63 -25.11
N ALA A 74 -3.34 -3.51 -24.74
CA ALA A 74 -3.52 -3.94 -23.35
C ALA A 74 -2.64 -5.15 -23.05
N CYS A 75 -1.85 -5.07 -21.97
CA CYS A 75 -0.99 -6.17 -21.54
C CYS A 75 -1.69 -7.06 -20.49
N PRO A 76 -1.97 -8.35 -20.77
CA PRO A 76 -2.72 -9.22 -19.86
C PRO A 76 -1.98 -9.51 -18.54
N HIS A 77 -0.64 -9.52 -18.56
CA HIS A 77 0.21 -9.69 -17.38
C HIS A 77 0.74 -8.37 -16.80
N GLY A 78 0.22 -7.24 -17.31
CA GLY A 78 0.65 -5.89 -16.93
C GLY A 78 1.85 -5.37 -17.74
N TYR A 79 2.09 -4.07 -17.59
CA TYR A 79 3.18 -3.35 -18.28
C TYR A 79 4.51 -3.46 -17.53
N LYS A 80 5.62 -3.30 -18.25
CA LYS A 80 6.96 -3.16 -17.66
C LYS A 80 7.02 -1.90 -16.80
N VAL A 81 7.59 -2.02 -15.60
CA VAL A 81 7.73 -0.94 -14.62
C VAL A 81 9.18 -0.81 -14.14
N ASP A 82 9.57 0.37 -13.69
CA ASP A 82 10.86 0.63 -13.04
C ASP A 82 10.86 0.22 -11.56
N GLU A 83 11.97 0.47 -10.86
CA GLU A 83 12.14 0.20 -9.43
C GLU A 83 11.15 0.96 -8.53
N ASN A 84 10.58 2.06 -9.03
CA ASN A 84 9.55 2.84 -8.33
C ASN A 84 8.13 2.36 -8.65
N GLY A 85 7.99 1.31 -9.47
CA GLY A 85 6.70 0.79 -9.92
C GLY A 85 6.05 1.62 -11.03
N CYS A 86 6.77 2.55 -11.64
CA CYS A 86 6.26 3.39 -12.72
C CYS A 86 6.43 2.72 -14.07
N GLN A 87 5.41 2.79 -14.92
CA GLN A 87 5.49 2.30 -16.30
C GLN A 87 6.62 3.00 -17.05
N VAL A 88 7.46 2.24 -17.75
CA VAL A 88 8.63 2.79 -18.49
C VAL A 88 8.35 2.98 -19.98
N ALA A 89 7.47 2.15 -20.55
CA ALA A 89 7.10 2.13 -21.95
C ALA A 89 5.76 1.39 -22.15
N CYS A 90 5.23 1.38 -23.37
CA CYS A 90 4.08 0.57 -23.76
C CYS A 90 4.46 -0.90 -24.06
N ASP A 91 5.29 -1.48 -23.18
CA ASP A 91 5.79 -2.85 -23.32
C ASP A 91 5.18 -3.75 -22.24
N CYS A 92 4.83 -4.98 -22.60
CA CYS A 92 4.27 -5.97 -21.69
C CYS A 92 5.38 -6.70 -20.91
N LYS A 93 5.07 -7.13 -19.69
CA LYS A 93 5.91 -8.10 -18.97
C LYS A 93 5.94 -9.41 -19.74
N GLU A 94 7.10 -10.07 -19.74
CA GLU A 94 7.21 -11.43 -20.25
C GLU A 94 6.32 -12.35 -19.41
N SER A 95 5.53 -13.20 -20.06
CA SER A 95 4.78 -14.24 -19.37
C SER A 95 5.77 -15.22 -18.76
N ALA A 96 5.61 -15.53 -17.47
CA ALA A 96 6.46 -16.49 -16.76
C ALA A 96 6.40 -17.93 -17.34
N ASN A 97 5.56 -18.17 -18.36
CA ASN A 97 5.47 -19.42 -19.09
C ASN A 97 5.61 -19.14 -20.60
N GLU A 98 6.83 -19.09 -21.09
CA GLU A 98 7.11 -19.21 -22.52
C GLU A 98 8.07 -20.37 -22.77
N SER A 99 7.51 -21.58 -22.65
CA SER A 99 8.03 -22.77 -23.31
C SER A 99 6.86 -23.67 -23.72
N THR A 100 5.96 -23.14 -24.52
CA THR A 100 5.19 -23.96 -25.47
C THR A 100 5.07 -23.16 -26.75
N PRO A 101 5.95 -23.40 -27.74
CA PRO A 101 5.64 -23.07 -29.11
C PRO A 101 4.30 -23.70 -29.44
N CYS A 102 3.41 -22.95 -30.08
CA CYS A 102 2.24 -23.51 -30.73
C CYS A 102 2.77 -24.45 -31.84
N GLU A 103 2.94 -25.74 -31.54
CA GLU A 103 3.07 -26.72 -32.61
C GLU A 103 1.70 -26.85 -33.28
N ASN A 104 1.75 -26.72 -34.59
CA ASN A 104 0.62 -26.66 -35.48
C ASN A 104 -0.15 -28.00 -35.44
N GLU A 105 -1.32 -28.04 -34.82
CA GLU A 105 -2.31 -29.09 -35.11
C GLU A 105 -3.32 -28.53 -36.12
N ALA A 106 -2.81 -28.26 -37.32
CA ALA A 106 -3.60 -28.15 -38.53
C ALA A 106 -3.05 -29.17 -39.53
N GLU A 107 -3.12 -30.47 -39.21
CA GLU A 107 -3.02 -31.53 -40.21
C GLU A 107 -3.63 -32.85 -39.70
N ALA A 108 -4.47 -33.44 -40.56
CA ALA A 108 -5.02 -34.81 -40.55
C ALA A 108 -6.48 -35.03 -40.10
N SER A 109 -7.43 -34.73 -41.01
CA SER A 109 -8.48 -35.72 -41.38
C SER A 109 -9.13 -35.41 -42.73
N TYR A 110 -8.30 -35.24 -43.77
CA TYR A 110 -8.70 -35.59 -45.13
C TYR A 110 -7.67 -36.63 -45.60
N LEU A 111 -8.16 -37.82 -46.00
CA LEU A 111 -7.44 -38.99 -46.54
C LEU A 111 -6.89 -40.00 -45.52
N ALA A 112 -7.71 -40.98 -45.14
CA ALA A 112 -7.52 -42.41 -45.46
C ALA A 112 -8.71 -43.23 -44.91
#